data_AF-A0A2P2GI36-F1
#
_entry.id   AF-A0A2P2GI36-F1
#
_cell.length_a   1.000
_cell.length_b   1.000
_cell.length_c   1.000
_cell.angle_alpha   90.00
_cell.angle_beta   90.00
_cell.angle_gamma   90.00
#
_symmetry.space_group_name_H-M   'P 1'
#
loop_
_entity.id
_entity.type
_entity.pdbx_description
1 polymer ?
#
loop_
_entity_poly.entity_id
_entity_poly.type
_entity_poly.pdbx_seq_one_letter_code
_entity_poly.pdbx_strand_id
1 'polypeptide(L)'
;MNKKLAAALSGGAVLVLALSGCSDDKGDKVNDWAKTFCDQAQPQIQKRADANQLIISTAADSKPVTIKAADSKAFADIAAADRALAKAVESAGAPPVDNGEKVQQDAIKELNATAVAYEGLKKQVDALDTSNQQKFADGLKVVSENLGKIQNMDQDAVAKLQAGELGQAMAKQPGCQTPSASPKPGAPASPKTDSTPVTKSTASPKP
;
A
#
# COMPACT_ATOMS: atom_id res chain seq x y z
N MET A 1 39.81 -26.89 -54.54
CA MET A 1 38.76 -27.81 -55.02
C MET A 1 37.50 -27.50 -54.20
N ASN A 2 36.74 -26.46 -54.58
CA ASN A 2 35.46 -26.47 -55.32
C ASN A 2 34.35 -27.16 -54.48
N LYS A 3 33.17 -26.58 -54.20
CA LYS A 3 32.31 -25.72 -55.03
C LYS A 3 31.43 -24.81 -54.16
N LYS A 4 31.20 -23.60 -54.67
CA LYS A 4 30.06 -22.72 -54.36
C LYS A 4 28.78 -23.33 -54.93
N LEU A 5 27.68 -23.30 -54.20
CA LEU A 5 26.33 -23.24 -54.76
C LEU A 5 25.46 -22.35 -53.86
N ALA A 6 25.17 -21.15 -54.38
CA ALA A 6 24.03 -20.37 -53.95
C ALA A 6 22.77 -20.98 -54.58
N ALA A 7 21.72 -21.14 -53.80
CA ALA A 7 20.37 -21.37 -54.29
C ALA A 7 19.42 -20.46 -53.50
N ALA A 8 18.65 -19.69 -54.26
CA ALA A 8 17.77 -18.63 -53.80
C ALA A 8 16.35 -19.15 -53.52
N LEU A 9 15.65 -18.39 -52.67
CA LEU A 9 14.20 -18.17 -52.61
C LEU A 9 13.28 -19.39 -52.44
N SER A 10 12.70 -19.51 -51.25
CA SER A 10 11.32 -19.94 -51.07
C SER A 10 10.80 -19.41 -49.74
N GLY A 11 9.85 -18.49 -49.80
CA GLY A 11 9.10 -18.03 -48.64
C GLY A 11 8.35 -19.21 -48.01
N GLY A 12 8.53 -19.36 -46.71
CA GLY A 12 7.79 -20.31 -45.89
C GLY A 12 7.80 -19.73 -44.50
N ALA A 13 6.64 -19.31 -44.03
CA ALA A 13 6.45 -18.65 -42.75
C ALA A 13 7.23 -19.37 -41.64
N VAL A 14 8.08 -18.62 -40.94
CA VAL A 14 8.54 -19.04 -39.62
C VAL A 14 7.30 -18.98 -38.74
N LEU A 15 6.59 -20.11 -38.65
CA LEU A 15 5.72 -20.41 -37.50
C LEU A 15 6.66 -20.50 -36.30
N VAL A 16 7.05 -19.34 -35.77
CA VAL A 16 7.43 -19.21 -34.38
C VAL A 16 6.18 -19.64 -33.64
N LEU A 17 6.14 -20.90 -33.22
CA LEU A 17 5.23 -21.33 -32.17
C LEU A 17 5.66 -20.58 -30.91
N ALA A 18 5.16 -19.35 -30.78
CA ALA A 18 5.11 -18.63 -29.54
C ALA A 18 4.24 -19.45 -28.59
N LEU A 19 4.90 -20.29 -27.79
CA LEU A 19 4.31 -21.05 -26.68
C LEU A 19 3.91 -20.12 -25.52
N SER A 20 3.25 -19.00 -25.81
CA SER A 20 2.71 -18.06 -24.80
C SER A 20 1.19 -17.90 -24.91
N GLY A 21 0.50 -18.90 -25.49
CA GLY A 21 -0.94 -18.88 -25.72
C GLY A 21 -1.63 -20.06 -25.02
N CYS A 22 -1.84 -19.94 -23.71
CA CYS A 22 -2.89 -20.67 -22.99
C CYS A 22 -3.19 -19.98 -21.65
N SER A 23 -3.37 -18.66 -21.66
CA SER A 23 -3.69 -17.92 -20.43
C SER A 23 -4.63 -16.72 -20.62
N ASP A 24 -5.12 -16.45 -21.83
CA ASP A 24 -6.01 -15.31 -22.08
C ASP A 24 -7.30 -15.43 -21.24
N ASP A 25 -8.00 -16.58 -21.28
CA ASP A 25 -9.24 -16.79 -20.50
C ASP A 25 -9.06 -16.80 -18.98
N LYS A 26 -7.91 -17.26 -18.47
CA LYS A 26 -7.64 -17.29 -17.02
C LYS A 26 -7.17 -15.92 -16.51
N GLY A 27 -6.29 -15.27 -17.26
CA GLY A 27 -5.82 -13.92 -16.96
C GLY A 27 -6.97 -12.91 -16.94
N ASP A 28 -7.91 -13.03 -17.88
CA ASP A 28 -9.11 -12.21 -17.92
C ASP A 28 -9.99 -12.44 -16.69
N LYS A 29 -10.19 -13.70 -16.27
CA LYS A 29 -10.97 -14.02 -15.05
C LYS A 29 -10.32 -13.51 -13.77
N VAL A 30 -8.99 -13.63 -13.62
CA VAL A 30 -8.27 -13.10 -12.44
C VAL A 30 -8.37 -11.57 -12.42
N ASN A 31 -8.29 -10.93 -13.58
CA ASN A 31 -8.46 -9.49 -13.71
C ASN A 31 -9.89 -9.03 -13.38
N ASP A 32 -10.92 -9.76 -13.83
CA ASP A 32 -12.32 -9.46 -13.52
C ASP A 32 -12.64 -9.64 -12.04
N TRP A 33 -12.09 -10.69 -11.42
CA TRP A 33 -12.18 -10.87 -9.98
C TRP A 33 -11.51 -9.71 -9.24
N ALA A 34 -10.28 -9.35 -9.64
CA ALA A 34 -9.54 -8.26 -9.04
C ALA A 34 -10.32 -6.95 -9.17
N LYS A 35 -10.91 -6.67 -10.33
CA LYS A 35 -11.76 -5.51 -10.55
C LYS A 35 -12.95 -5.49 -9.58
N THR A 36 -13.67 -6.60 -9.48
CA THR A 36 -14.85 -6.73 -8.60
C THR A 36 -14.50 -6.47 -7.14
N PHE A 37 -13.39 -7.03 -6.66
CA PHE A 37 -12.88 -6.77 -5.33
C PHE A 37 -12.43 -5.32 -5.16
N CYS A 38 -11.60 -4.80 -6.06
CA CYS A 38 -10.99 -3.48 -5.96
C CYS A 38 -12.00 -2.33 -6.04
N ASP A 39 -13.06 -2.46 -6.84
CA ASP A 39 -14.14 -1.47 -6.91
C ASP A 39 -14.87 -1.35 -5.54
N GLN A 40 -15.01 -2.46 -4.81
CA GLN A 40 -15.59 -2.48 -3.46
C GLN A 40 -14.59 -2.07 -2.37
N ALA A 41 -13.32 -2.40 -2.58
CA ALA A 41 -12.25 -2.14 -1.62
C ALA A 41 -11.85 -0.66 -1.59
N GLN A 42 -11.91 0.05 -2.72
CA GLN A 42 -11.48 1.44 -2.87
C GLN A 42 -11.96 2.39 -1.75
N PRO A 43 -13.26 2.50 -1.43
CA PRO A 43 -13.71 3.39 -0.36
C PRO A 43 -13.13 3.02 1.01
N GLN A 44 -12.86 1.74 1.25
CA GLN A 44 -12.30 1.26 2.52
C GLN A 44 -10.79 1.47 2.59
N ILE A 45 -10.08 1.34 1.46
CA ILE A 45 -8.66 1.70 1.35
C ILE A 45 -8.49 3.20 1.62
N GLN A 46 -9.33 4.05 1.03
CA GLN A 46 -9.33 5.49 1.33
C GLN A 46 -9.63 5.75 2.80
N LYS A 47 -10.64 5.10 3.37
CA LYS A 47 -10.99 5.24 4.79
C LYS A 47 -9.81 4.90 5.72
N ARG A 48 -9.05 3.83 5.43
CA ARG A 48 -7.83 3.48 6.18
C ARG A 48 -6.73 4.55 6.01
N ALA A 49 -6.55 5.08 4.81
CA ALA A 49 -5.60 6.15 4.56
C ALA A 49 -5.95 7.41 5.36
N ASP A 50 -7.21 7.83 5.35
CA ASP A 50 -7.69 9.00 6.08
C ASP A 50 -7.56 8.82 7.59
N ALA A 51 -7.86 7.63 8.12
CA ALA A 51 -7.66 7.31 9.53
C ALA A 51 -6.19 7.38 9.95
N ASN A 52 -5.27 6.87 9.13
CA ASN A 52 -3.83 7.00 9.38
C ASN A 52 -3.37 8.47 9.32
N GLN A 53 -3.87 9.25 8.37
CA GLN A 53 -3.58 10.69 8.29
C GLN A 53 -4.13 11.46 9.49
N LEU A 54 -5.28 11.06 10.06
CA LEU A 54 -5.81 11.64 11.28
C LEU A 54 -4.86 11.44 12.46
N ILE A 55 -4.31 10.24 12.63
CA ILE A 55 -3.29 9.95 13.66
C ILE A 55 -2.06 10.84 13.46
N ILE A 56 -1.50 10.84 12.24
CA ILE A 56 -0.29 11.61 11.90
C ILE A 56 -0.48 13.11 12.13
N SER A 57 -1.60 13.67 11.66
CA SER A 57 -1.87 15.10 11.76
C SER A 57 -2.19 15.56 13.19
N THR A 58 -2.64 14.65 14.06
CA THR A 58 -2.95 14.96 15.46
C THR A 58 -1.73 14.80 16.38
N ALA A 59 -0.75 13.97 16.01
CA ALA A 59 0.37 13.62 16.89
C ALA A 59 1.31 14.78 17.26
N ALA A 60 1.32 15.88 16.50
CA ALA A 60 2.15 17.06 16.81
C ALA A 60 1.42 18.04 17.75
N ASP A 61 2.05 18.37 18.88
CA ASP A 61 1.68 19.44 19.83
C ASP A 61 0.23 19.45 20.36
N SER A 62 -0.51 18.34 20.16
CA SER A 62 -1.91 18.23 20.58
C SER A 62 -2.05 17.88 22.06
N LYS A 63 -3.16 18.33 22.65
CA LYS A 63 -3.53 17.97 24.03
C LYS A 63 -3.86 16.47 24.12
N PRO A 64 -3.60 15.80 25.25
CA PRO A 64 -3.92 14.38 25.46
C PRO A 64 -5.35 13.98 25.08
N VAL A 65 -6.34 14.82 25.40
CA VAL A 65 -7.74 14.58 25.04
C VAL A 65 -7.97 14.56 23.53
N THR A 66 -7.27 15.40 22.77
CA THR A 66 -7.36 15.47 21.31
C THR A 66 -6.72 14.25 20.68
N ILE A 67 -5.53 13.86 21.16
CA ILE A 67 -4.83 12.65 20.68
C ILE A 67 -5.69 11.41 20.93
N LYS A 68 -6.21 11.26 22.16
CA LYS A 68 -7.10 10.16 22.53
C LYS A 68 -8.32 10.04 21.62
N ALA A 69 -8.99 11.17 21.34
CA ALA A 69 -10.18 11.18 20.49
C ALA A 69 -9.83 10.81 19.03
N ALA A 70 -8.74 11.36 18.50
CA ALA A 70 -8.28 11.09 17.13
C ALA A 70 -7.88 9.63 16.95
N ASP A 71 -7.04 9.09 17.85
CA ASP A 71 -6.59 7.70 17.78
C ASP A 71 -7.75 6.71 17.96
N SER A 72 -8.66 6.98 18.91
CA SER A 72 -9.87 6.16 19.11
C SER A 72 -10.75 6.11 17.86
N LYS A 73 -10.96 7.27 17.22
CA LYS A 73 -11.71 7.36 15.96
C LYS A 73 -10.99 6.62 14.83
N ALA A 74 -9.70 6.85 14.68
CA ALA A 74 -8.90 6.22 13.62
C ALA A 74 -8.89 4.70 13.73
N PHE A 75 -8.65 4.16 14.93
CA PHE A 75 -8.69 2.71 15.14
C PHE A 75 -10.08 2.11 14.92
N ALA A 76 -11.15 2.82 15.30
CA ALA A 76 -12.52 2.41 14.97
C ALA A 76 -12.77 2.37 13.45
N ASP A 77 -12.29 3.39 12.74
CA ASP A 77 -12.47 3.51 11.30
C ASP A 77 -11.70 2.45 10.52
N ILE A 78 -10.46 2.15 10.93
CA ILE A 78 -9.65 1.07 10.35
C ILE A 78 -10.33 -0.28 10.60
N ALA A 79 -10.76 -0.57 11.83
CA ALA A 79 -11.45 -1.82 12.13
C ALA A 79 -12.74 -2.00 11.30
N ALA A 80 -13.51 -0.93 11.12
CA ALA A 80 -14.69 -0.97 10.27
C ALA A 80 -14.34 -1.19 8.79
N ALA A 81 -13.28 -0.56 8.30
CA ALA A 81 -12.80 -0.73 6.93
C ALA A 81 -12.32 -2.16 6.69
N ASP A 82 -11.57 -2.76 7.61
CA ASP A 82 -11.08 -4.15 7.47
C ASP A 82 -12.24 -5.15 7.43
N ARG A 83 -13.30 -4.95 8.22
CA ARG A 83 -14.54 -5.76 8.11
C ARG A 83 -15.24 -5.58 6.77
N ALA A 84 -15.28 -4.36 6.25
CA ALA A 84 -15.88 -4.09 4.96
C ALA A 84 -15.06 -4.73 3.82
N LEU A 85 -13.73 -4.72 3.93
CA LEU A 85 -12.84 -5.44 3.02
C LEU A 85 -13.07 -6.96 3.09
N ALA A 86 -13.24 -7.53 4.29
CA ALA A 86 -13.56 -8.95 4.43
C ALA A 86 -14.87 -9.31 3.69
N LYS A 87 -15.90 -8.47 3.83
CA LYS A 87 -17.16 -8.62 3.08
C LYS A 87 -17.00 -8.46 1.57
N ALA A 88 -16.09 -7.59 1.12
CA ALA A 88 -15.78 -7.44 -0.30
C ALA A 88 -15.11 -8.71 -0.87
N VAL A 89 -14.19 -9.33 -0.12
CA VAL A 89 -13.58 -10.64 -0.48
C VAL A 89 -14.65 -11.74 -0.52
N GLU A 90 -15.54 -11.77 0.48
CA GLU A 90 -16.66 -12.72 0.52
C GLU A 90 -17.56 -12.55 -0.72
N SER A 91 -17.92 -11.31 -1.04
CA SER A 91 -18.80 -10.96 -2.17
C SER A 91 -18.17 -11.22 -3.54
N ALA A 92 -16.85 -11.05 -3.67
CA ALA A 92 -16.12 -11.35 -4.90
C ALA A 92 -15.97 -12.86 -5.17
N GLY A 93 -16.17 -13.70 -4.15
CA GLY A 93 -15.97 -15.15 -4.25
C GLY A 93 -14.48 -15.54 -4.24
N ALA A 94 -14.21 -16.81 -4.48
CA ALA A 94 -12.84 -17.32 -4.57
C ALA A 94 -12.12 -16.74 -5.80
N PRO A 95 -10.90 -16.16 -5.67
CA PRO A 95 -10.12 -15.73 -6.82
C PRO A 95 -9.81 -16.92 -7.73
N PRO A 96 -9.84 -16.76 -9.06
CA PRO A 96 -9.64 -17.86 -10.01
C PRO A 96 -8.15 -18.19 -10.19
N VAL A 97 -7.47 -18.47 -9.09
CA VAL A 97 -6.06 -18.90 -8.98
C VAL A 97 -5.97 -20.25 -8.27
N ASP A 98 -4.81 -20.88 -8.30
CA ASP A 98 -4.57 -22.10 -7.54
C ASP A 98 -4.83 -21.88 -6.04
N ASN A 99 -5.60 -22.79 -5.43
CA ASN A 99 -6.07 -22.69 -4.05
C ASN A 99 -6.93 -21.45 -3.74
N GLY A 100 -7.66 -20.91 -4.72
CA GLY A 100 -8.49 -19.71 -4.57
C GLY A 100 -9.45 -19.72 -3.36
N GLU A 101 -10.10 -20.85 -3.08
CA GLU A 101 -10.99 -20.96 -1.90
C GLU A 101 -10.22 -20.74 -0.58
N LYS A 102 -9.02 -21.31 -0.46
CA LYS A 102 -8.17 -21.12 0.71
C LYS A 102 -7.71 -19.67 0.82
N VAL A 103 -7.31 -19.06 -0.31
CA VAL A 103 -6.93 -17.64 -0.36
C VAL A 103 -8.08 -16.75 0.13
N GLN A 104 -9.31 -17.03 -0.32
CA GLN A 104 -10.50 -16.29 0.10
C GLN A 104 -10.74 -16.42 1.61
N GLN A 105 -10.74 -17.65 2.15
CA GLN A 105 -11.00 -17.91 3.56
C GLN A 105 -9.91 -17.31 4.47
N ASP A 106 -8.65 -17.45 4.08
CA ASP A 106 -7.53 -16.86 4.82
C ASP A 106 -7.63 -15.33 4.82
N ALA A 107 -7.93 -14.70 3.68
CA ALA A 107 -8.10 -13.25 3.61
C ALA A 107 -9.27 -12.75 4.47
N ILE A 108 -10.43 -13.42 4.43
CA ILE A 108 -11.58 -13.08 5.30
C ILE A 108 -11.20 -13.20 6.78
N LYS A 109 -10.50 -14.28 7.14
CA LYS A 109 -10.07 -14.52 8.52
C LYS A 109 -9.07 -13.47 8.99
N GLU A 110 -8.05 -13.18 8.19
CA GLU A 110 -7.00 -12.21 8.51
C GLU A 110 -7.59 -10.79 8.63
N LEU A 111 -8.42 -10.35 7.69
CA LEU A 111 -9.08 -9.04 7.74
C LEU A 111 -9.97 -8.88 8.98
N ASN A 112 -10.73 -9.91 9.35
CA ASN A 112 -11.53 -9.87 10.58
C ASN A 112 -10.67 -9.90 11.85
N ALA A 113 -9.55 -10.62 11.85
CA ALA A 113 -8.62 -10.63 12.98
C ALA A 113 -7.94 -9.25 13.15
N THR A 114 -7.52 -8.62 12.06
CA THR A 114 -6.96 -7.26 12.06
C THR A 114 -8.01 -6.26 12.56
N ALA A 115 -9.27 -6.38 12.13
CA ALA A 115 -10.35 -5.54 12.66
C ALA A 115 -10.50 -5.65 14.19
N VAL A 116 -10.49 -6.87 14.73
CA VAL A 116 -10.55 -7.10 16.18
C VAL A 116 -9.32 -6.53 16.90
N ALA A 117 -8.14 -6.63 16.30
CA ALA A 117 -6.91 -6.09 16.87
C ALA A 117 -6.97 -4.55 16.97
N TYR A 118 -7.45 -3.87 15.93
CA TYR A 118 -7.67 -2.41 15.95
C TYR A 118 -8.75 -1.99 16.96
N GLU A 119 -9.81 -2.77 17.15
CA GLU A 119 -10.76 -2.54 18.25
C GLU A 119 -10.10 -2.69 19.63
N GLY A 120 -9.14 -3.59 19.75
CA GLY A 120 -8.29 -3.72 20.93
C GLY A 120 -7.47 -2.45 21.19
N LEU A 121 -6.85 -1.88 20.16
CA LEU A 121 -6.12 -0.61 20.29
C LEU A 121 -7.04 0.55 20.66
N LYS A 122 -8.23 0.62 20.04
CA LYS A 122 -9.25 1.60 20.41
C LYS A 122 -9.56 1.55 21.90
N LYS A 123 -9.82 0.35 22.45
CA LYS A 123 -10.09 0.17 23.88
C LYS A 123 -8.93 0.61 24.76
N GLN A 124 -7.69 0.35 24.34
CA GLN A 124 -6.50 0.79 25.08
C GLN A 124 -6.39 2.32 25.10
N VAL A 125 -6.59 2.98 23.95
CA VAL A 125 -6.63 4.45 23.86
C VAL A 125 -7.76 5.04 24.70
N ASP A 126 -8.95 4.47 24.62
CA ASP A 126 -10.12 4.89 25.39
C ASP A 126 -9.90 4.79 26.90
N ALA A 127 -8.99 3.94 27.36
CA ALA A 127 -8.63 3.78 28.77
C ALA A 127 -7.53 4.75 29.24
N LEU A 128 -6.87 5.50 28.35
CA LEU A 128 -5.77 6.38 28.72
C LEU A 128 -6.24 7.54 29.61
N ASP A 129 -5.44 7.85 30.64
CA ASP A 129 -5.66 8.99 31.54
C ASP A 129 -5.13 10.27 30.90
N THR A 130 -6.03 11.16 30.48
CA THR A 130 -5.68 12.43 29.84
C THR A 130 -5.31 13.54 30.83
N SER A 131 -5.48 13.30 32.14
CA SER A 131 -5.18 14.28 33.20
C SER A 131 -3.72 14.22 33.66
N ASN A 132 -3.04 13.09 33.42
CA ASN A 132 -1.66 12.87 33.78
C ASN A 132 -0.81 12.65 32.52
N GLN A 133 -0.01 13.65 32.17
CA GLN A 133 0.77 13.64 30.93
C GLN A 133 1.76 12.47 30.84
N GLN A 134 2.43 12.12 31.95
CA GLN A 134 3.37 11.01 31.98
C GLN A 134 2.65 9.67 31.77
N LYS A 135 1.56 9.42 32.49
CA LYS A 135 0.76 8.20 32.33
C LYS A 135 0.15 8.10 30.94
N PHE A 136 -0.27 9.22 30.36
CA PHE A 136 -0.77 9.28 29.00
C PHE A 136 0.29 8.85 27.99
N ALA A 137 1.50 9.41 28.10
CA ALA A 137 2.63 9.08 27.24
C ALA A 137 3.05 7.60 27.39
N ASP A 138 3.13 7.10 28.62
CA ASP A 138 3.47 5.69 28.88
C ASP A 138 2.42 4.75 28.28
N GLY A 139 1.14 5.09 28.41
CA GLY A 139 0.07 4.31 27.80
C GLY A 139 0.08 4.36 26.27
N LEU A 140 0.37 5.52 25.66
CA LEU A 140 0.56 5.63 24.22
C LEU A 140 1.74 4.79 23.71
N LYS A 141 2.80 4.62 24.51
CA LYS A 141 3.90 3.72 24.16
C LYS A 141 3.42 2.27 24.03
N VAL A 142 2.59 1.80 24.97
CA VAL A 142 1.99 0.45 24.92
C VAL A 142 1.06 0.28 23.71
N VAL A 143 0.24 1.29 23.43
CA VAL A 143 -0.61 1.31 22.23
C VAL A 143 0.25 1.22 20.96
N SER A 144 1.34 1.99 20.90
CA SER A 144 2.27 2.01 19.77
C SER A 144 2.98 0.66 19.57
N GLU A 145 3.41 0.01 20.66
CA GLU A 145 3.99 -1.34 20.61
C GLU A 145 3.00 -2.37 20.07
N ASN A 146 1.74 -2.32 20.50
CA ASN A 146 0.70 -3.22 20.01
C ASN A 146 0.31 -2.91 18.56
N LEU A 147 0.28 -1.64 18.17
CA LEU A 147 0.11 -1.23 16.79
C LEU A 147 1.25 -1.75 15.91
N GLY A 148 2.51 -1.70 16.38
CA GLY A 148 3.65 -2.28 15.67
C GLY A 148 3.51 -3.79 15.43
N LYS A 149 2.94 -4.54 16.39
CA LYS A 149 2.64 -5.97 16.20
C LYS A 149 1.60 -6.17 15.09
N ILE A 150 0.54 -5.36 15.07
CA ILE A 150 -0.49 -5.42 14.02
C ILE A 150 0.13 -5.13 12.66
N GLN A 151 0.93 -4.07 12.54
CA GLN A 151 1.59 -3.70 11.30
C GLN A 151 2.49 -4.82 10.78
N ASN A 152 3.25 -5.50 11.65
CA ASN A 152 4.09 -6.62 11.23
C ASN A 152 3.26 -7.80 10.69
N MET A 153 2.15 -8.14 11.35
CA MET A 153 1.23 -9.18 10.83
C MET A 153 0.64 -8.78 9.47
N ASP A 154 0.24 -7.52 9.31
CA ASP A 154 -0.33 -7.00 8.06
C ASP A 154 0.70 -7.03 6.92
N GLN A 155 1.97 -6.71 7.18
CA GLN A 155 3.03 -6.79 6.14
C GLN A 155 3.23 -8.22 5.63
N ASP A 156 3.24 -9.20 6.54
CA ASP A 156 3.38 -10.62 6.17
C ASP A 156 2.17 -11.10 5.34
N ALA A 157 0.95 -10.66 5.69
CA ALA A 157 -0.27 -10.96 4.95
C ALA A 157 -0.26 -10.31 3.55
N VAL A 158 0.08 -9.02 3.49
CA VAL A 158 0.17 -8.27 2.23
C VAL A 158 1.22 -8.87 1.30
N ALA A 159 2.38 -9.26 1.80
CA ALA A 159 3.43 -9.89 1.00
C ALA A 159 2.93 -11.19 0.33
N LYS A 160 2.09 -11.98 1.02
CA LYS A 160 1.47 -13.19 0.46
C LYS A 160 0.43 -12.85 -0.61
N LEU A 161 -0.41 -11.84 -0.36
CA LEU A 161 -1.45 -11.41 -1.30
C LEU A 161 -0.87 -10.77 -2.57
N GLN A 162 0.28 -10.10 -2.45
CA GLN A 162 0.98 -9.47 -3.57
C GLN A 162 1.78 -10.46 -4.42
N ALA A 163 1.95 -11.70 -3.96
CA ALA A 163 2.65 -12.73 -4.70
C ALA A 163 1.81 -13.27 -5.87
N GLY A 164 2.48 -13.67 -6.94
CA GLY A 164 1.85 -14.36 -8.08
C GLY A 164 0.94 -13.46 -8.93
N GLU A 165 0.06 -14.10 -9.67
CA GLU A 165 -0.82 -13.44 -10.65
C GLU A 165 -1.94 -12.60 -10.02
N LEU A 166 -2.46 -13.02 -8.86
CA LEU A 166 -3.52 -12.31 -8.14
C LEU A 166 -3.06 -10.92 -7.69
N GLY A 167 -1.87 -10.85 -7.07
CA GLY A 167 -1.25 -9.59 -6.67
C GLY A 167 -1.01 -8.64 -7.83
N GLN A 168 -0.53 -9.17 -8.97
CA GLN A 168 -0.35 -8.38 -10.19
C GLN A 168 -1.66 -7.86 -10.77
N ALA A 169 -2.72 -8.67 -10.74
CA ALA A 169 -4.04 -8.26 -11.23
C ALA A 169 -4.65 -7.15 -10.35
N MET A 170 -4.56 -7.27 -9.03
CA MET A 170 -5.00 -6.23 -8.09
C MET A 170 -4.22 -4.93 -8.26
N ALA A 171 -2.89 -5.00 -8.43
CA ALA A 171 -2.04 -3.81 -8.61
C ALA A 171 -2.37 -3.00 -9.89
N LYS A 172 -2.95 -3.65 -10.91
CA LYS A 172 -3.42 -3.01 -12.14
C LYS A 172 -4.76 -2.30 -11.98
N GLN A 173 -5.54 -2.63 -10.95
CA GLN A 173 -6.86 -2.04 -10.76
C GLN A 173 -6.76 -0.68 -10.06
N PRO A 174 -7.36 0.39 -10.61
CA PRO A 174 -7.37 1.71 -9.98
C PRO A 174 -7.95 1.69 -8.56
N GLY A 175 -8.97 0.87 -8.30
CA GLY A 175 -9.62 0.79 -6.98
C GLY A 175 -8.74 0.21 -5.86
N CYS A 176 -7.71 -0.57 -6.20
CA CYS A 176 -6.75 -1.12 -5.23
C CYS A 176 -5.45 -0.32 -5.13
N GLN A 177 -5.26 0.69 -5.97
CA GLN A 177 -4.09 1.55 -5.88
C GLN A 177 -4.24 2.45 -4.67
N THR A 178 -3.16 2.56 -3.88
CA THR A 178 -3.13 3.52 -2.78
C THR A 178 -3.31 4.93 -3.34
N PRO A 179 -4.14 5.78 -2.72
CA PRO A 179 -4.22 7.19 -3.10
C PRO A 179 -2.82 7.78 -3.05
N SER A 180 -2.29 8.21 -4.21
CA SER A 180 -1.08 9.01 -4.24
C SER A 180 -1.35 10.25 -3.40
N ALA A 181 -0.63 10.43 -2.29
CA ALA A 181 -0.62 11.70 -1.60
C ALA A 181 -0.34 12.78 -2.64
N SER A 182 -1.31 13.67 -2.89
CA SER A 182 -1.14 14.70 -3.91
C SER A 182 0.16 15.45 -3.61
N PRO A 183 1.05 15.67 -4.59
CA PRO A 183 2.18 16.56 -4.38
C PRO A 183 1.61 17.91 -3.92
N LYS A 184 2.06 18.39 -2.74
CA LYS A 184 1.74 19.74 -2.26
C LYS A 184 1.92 20.72 -3.44
N PRO A 185 0.93 21.59 -3.74
CA PRO A 185 1.15 22.69 -4.67
C PRO A 185 2.40 23.46 -4.23
N GLY A 186 3.30 23.64 -5.19
CA GLY A 186 4.71 23.88 -4.97
C GLY A 186 5.04 24.91 -3.90
N ALA A 187 6.01 24.55 -3.05
CA ALA A 187 6.95 25.54 -2.59
C ALA A 187 7.53 26.25 -3.84
N PRO A 188 7.54 27.59 -3.90
CA PRO A 188 8.09 28.29 -5.05
C PRO A 188 9.56 27.88 -5.22
N ALA A 189 9.90 27.47 -6.43
CA ALA A 189 11.27 27.17 -6.82
C ALA A 189 12.16 28.35 -6.45
N SER A 190 13.13 28.13 -5.57
CA SER A 190 14.17 29.10 -5.28
C SER A 190 14.90 29.46 -6.59
N PRO A 191 15.08 30.75 -6.92
CA PRO A 191 15.82 31.13 -8.11
C PRO A 191 17.25 30.61 -8.02
N LYS A 192 17.69 29.89 -9.05
CA LYS A 192 19.10 29.56 -9.24
C LYS A 192 19.86 30.88 -9.36
N THR A 193 20.63 31.23 -8.35
CA THR A 193 21.62 32.31 -8.42
C THR A 193 22.77 31.84 -9.30
N ASP A 194 22.79 32.31 -10.54
CA ASP A 194 23.96 32.26 -11.42
C ASP A 194 25.15 32.91 -10.71
N SER A 195 26.06 32.06 -10.22
CA SER A 195 27.35 32.50 -9.71
C SER A 195 28.37 32.37 -10.83
N THR A 196 28.53 33.45 -11.59
CA THR A 196 29.68 33.69 -12.47
C THR A 196 30.99 33.66 -11.66
N PRO A 197 32.05 32.98 -12.13
CA PRO A 197 33.33 32.96 -11.44
C PRO A 197 34.11 34.24 -11.72
N VAL A 198 34.36 35.04 -10.68
CA VAL A 198 35.30 36.17 -10.72
C VAL A 198 36.72 35.66 -10.52
N THR A 199 37.56 36.03 -11.47
CA THR A 199 38.97 35.69 -11.66
C THR A 199 39.84 36.13 -10.47
N LYS A 200 40.76 35.25 -10.05
CA LYS A 200 41.83 35.53 -9.08
C LYS A 200 42.69 36.71 -9.53
N SER A 201 42.92 37.68 -8.66
CA SER A 201 44.05 38.61 -8.76
C SER A 201 44.84 38.57 -7.45
N THR A 202 46.08 38.10 -7.55
CA THR A 202 47.09 37.97 -6.51
C THR A 202 47.81 39.30 -6.29
N ALA A 203 47.90 39.76 -5.03
CA ALA A 203 49.01 40.60 -4.58
C ALA A 203 49.13 40.55 -3.04
N SER A 204 50.21 39.93 -2.55
CA SER A 204 50.77 40.15 -1.21
C SER A 204 51.48 41.53 -1.17
N PRO A 205 51.88 42.09 0.00
CA PRO A 205 53.01 41.55 0.77
C PRO A 205 52.92 41.66 2.30
N LYS A 206 53.78 40.86 2.95
CA LYS A 206 54.22 40.87 4.36
C LYS A 206 55.21 42.05 4.60
N PRO A 207 55.71 42.38 5.83
CA PRO A 207 56.11 41.51 6.94
C PRO A 207 55.17 41.46 8.16
#